data_AF-A0A836TCN3-F1
#
_entry.id   AF-A0A836TCN3-F1
#
_cell.length_a   1.000
_cell.length_b   1.000
_cell.length_c   1.000
_cell.angle_alpha   90.00
_cell.angle_beta   90.00
_cell.angle_gamma   90.00
#
_symmetry.space_group_name_H-M   'P 1'
#
loop_
_entity.id
_entity.type
_entity.pdbx_description
1 polymer ?
#
loop_
_entity_poly.entity_id
_entity_poly.type
_entity_poly.pdbx_seq_one_letter_code
_entity_poly.pdbx_strand_id
1 'polypeptide(L)'
;MHTPTNEKNINKLLLFMIVLFPWVFLVFQGLDVLEFGYWVVSFENFFIHPEVMPDIVFGSWLTGFIGAIAEIVFGGLGVVGHRIAFIISLYILIYMIYSLLSPFTTKKRLLYFLLLSEIFVNIETYTLTNYYMLTILFYVWGLLLLYKGLISNKLSLLFAAGVVLGLNFYIRIPNILGLSLIIVIIYYDLITDGIQIKQTLKKSIVFLIGF
;
A
#
# COMPACT_ATOMS: atom_id res chain seq x y z
N MET A 1 26.75 -25.30 -12.36
CA MET A 1 27.58 -24.36 -11.57
C MET A 1 27.01 -22.95 -11.71
N HIS A 2 26.20 -22.49 -10.76
CA HIS A 2 25.81 -21.08 -10.68
C HIS A 2 26.91 -20.34 -9.92
N THR A 3 27.64 -19.46 -10.60
CA THR A 3 28.67 -18.63 -9.95
C THR A 3 28.01 -17.47 -9.19
N PRO A 4 28.36 -17.24 -7.91
CA PRO A 4 27.70 -16.24 -7.05
C PRO A 4 27.84 -14.79 -7.55
N THR A 5 28.84 -14.51 -8.40
CA THR A 5 29.02 -13.23 -9.08
C THR A 5 27.92 -12.91 -10.09
N ASN A 6 27.38 -13.92 -10.79
CA ASN A 6 26.37 -13.71 -11.81
C ASN A 6 25.00 -13.38 -11.19
N GLU A 7 24.66 -14.01 -10.05
CA GLU A 7 23.43 -13.71 -9.31
C GLU A 7 23.43 -12.30 -8.70
N LYS A 8 24.57 -11.85 -8.18
CA LYS A 8 24.71 -10.48 -7.67
C LYS A 8 24.47 -9.43 -8.76
N ASN A 9 24.98 -9.67 -9.97
CA ASN A 9 24.79 -8.77 -11.10
C ASN A 9 23.34 -8.77 -11.59
N ILE A 10 22.69 -9.94 -11.67
CA ILE A 10 21.27 -10.04 -12.02
C ILE A 10 20.40 -9.30 -11.00
N ASN A 11 20.63 -9.47 -9.70
CA ASN A 11 19.86 -8.77 -8.67
C ASN A 11 20.02 -7.25 -8.75
N LYS A 12 21.23 -6.76 -9.07
CA LYS A 12 21.46 -5.33 -9.31
C LYS A 12 20.72 -4.83 -10.54
N LEU A 13 20.75 -5.58 -11.63
CA LEU A 13 20.02 -5.24 -12.85
C LEU A 13 18.51 -5.19 -12.60
N LEU A 14 17.95 -6.17 -11.90
CA LEU A 14 16.52 -6.19 -11.55
C LEU A 14 16.13 -5.00 -10.68
N LEU A 15 16.93 -4.68 -9.65
CA LEU A 15 16.69 -3.51 -8.81
C LEU A 15 16.76 -2.22 -9.63
N PHE A 16 17.74 -2.11 -10.53
CA PHE A 16 17.86 -0.98 -11.44
C PHE A 16 16.64 -0.85 -12.34
N MET A 17 16.11 -1.95 -12.86
CA MET A 17 14.90 -1.94 -13.69
C MET A 17 13.66 -1.52 -12.90
N ILE A 18 13.46 -2.05 -11.68
CA ILE A 18 12.37 -1.65 -10.77
C ILE A 18 12.43 -0.16 -10.45
N VAL A 19 13.62 0.39 -10.27
CA VAL A 19 13.76 1.83 -10.01
C VAL A 19 13.55 2.61 -11.30
N LEU A 20 14.13 2.23 -12.43
CA LEU A 20 14.09 3.05 -13.65
C LEU A 20 12.73 3.01 -14.36
N PHE A 21 12.04 1.87 -14.32
CA PHE A 21 10.84 1.63 -15.11
C PHE A 21 9.71 2.65 -14.85
N PRO A 22 9.34 2.99 -13.60
CA PRO A 22 8.33 4.00 -13.31
C PRO A 22 8.70 5.38 -13.88
N TRP A 23 9.98 5.77 -13.80
CA TRP A 23 10.42 7.09 -14.27
C TRP A 23 10.36 7.22 -15.79
N VAL A 24 10.74 6.17 -16.50
CA VAL A 24 10.77 6.21 -17.98
C VAL A 24 9.37 6.12 -18.55
N PHE A 25 8.51 5.29 -17.97
CA PHE A 25 7.20 5.00 -18.55
C PHE A 25 6.08 5.85 -17.94
N LEU A 26 6.02 6.10 -16.63
CA LEU A 26 4.89 6.84 -16.02
C LEU A 26 5.00 8.35 -16.21
N VAL A 27 6.20 8.92 -16.06
CA VAL A 27 6.36 10.39 -16.07
C VAL A 27 6.01 10.97 -17.44
N PHE A 28 6.28 10.23 -18.51
CA PHE A 28 6.11 10.70 -19.89
C PHE A 28 4.91 10.07 -20.64
N GLN A 29 4.13 9.20 -19.97
CA GLN A 29 2.88 8.68 -20.55
C GLN A 29 1.85 9.81 -20.75
N GLY A 30 0.96 9.64 -21.72
CA GLY A 30 -0.04 10.65 -22.10
C GLY A 30 -0.93 11.11 -20.95
N LEU A 31 -1.65 12.21 -21.15
CA LEU A 31 -2.61 12.73 -20.18
C LEU A 31 -3.92 11.94 -20.28
N ASP A 32 -4.21 11.14 -19.26
CA ASP A 32 -5.60 10.80 -18.99
C ASP A 32 -6.28 12.06 -18.44
N VAL A 33 -7.38 12.48 -19.04
CA VAL A 33 -8.08 13.73 -18.68
C VAL A 33 -9.29 13.43 -17.81
N LEU A 34 -9.83 12.21 -17.87
CA LEU A 34 -11.08 11.86 -17.22
C LEU A 34 -10.87 11.60 -15.73
N GLU A 35 -10.18 10.51 -15.38
CA GLU A 35 -10.01 10.17 -13.96
C GLU A 35 -8.92 11.02 -13.30
N PHE A 36 -7.79 11.20 -13.97
CA PHE A 36 -6.70 12.00 -13.43
C PHE A 36 -7.14 13.46 -13.18
N GLY A 37 -7.83 14.08 -14.15
CA GLY A 37 -8.31 15.45 -14.02
C GLY A 37 -9.30 15.60 -12.87
N TYR A 38 -10.25 14.67 -12.73
CA TYR A 38 -11.18 14.64 -11.61
C TYR A 38 -10.44 14.64 -10.27
N TRP A 39 -9.45 13.76 -10.09
CA TRP A 39 -8.73 13.65 -8.83
C TRP A 39 -7.84 14.86 -8.52
N VAL A 40 -7.15 15.43 -9.51
CA VAL A 40 -6.30 16.61 -9.30
C VAL A 40 -7.14 17.80 -8.86
N VAL A 41 -8.22 18.10 -9.59
CA VAL A 41 -9.17 19.17 -9.20
C VAL A 41 -9.75 18.90 -7.82
N SER A 42 -10.03 17.64 -7.50
CA SER A 42 -10.53 17.27 -6.19
C SER A 42 -9.52 17.52 -5.07
N PHE A 43 -8.24 17.22 -5.28
CA PHE A 43 -7.18 17.45 -4.31
C PHE A 43 -6.92 18.94 -4.08
N GLU A 44 -6.92 19.73 -5.14
CA GLU A 44 -6.80 21.20 -5.06
C GLU A 44 -7.93 21.82 -4.23
N ASN A 45 -9.17 21.34 -4.42
CA ASN A 45 -10.34 21.90 -3.77
C ASN A 45 -10.64 21.28 -2.40
N PHE A 46 -9.93 20.23 -1.97
CA PHE A 46 -10.24 19.48 -0.75
C PHE A 46 -10.33 20.35 0.51
N PHE A 47 -9.43 21.32 0.67
CA PHE A 47 -9.41 22.22 1.84
C PHE A 47 -10.21 23.52 1.64
N ILE A 48 -10.52 23.89 0.40
CA ILE A 48 -11.13 25.19 0.05
C ILE A 48 -12.63 25.05 -0.14
N HIS A 49 -13.05 24.07 -0.93
CA HIS A 49 -14.44 23.82 -1.32
C HIS A 49 -14.79 22.32 -1.18
N PRO A 50 -14.76 21.75 0.03
CA PRO A 50 -15.07 20.33 0.24
C PRO A 50 -16.48 19.95 -0.26
N GLU A 51 -17.42 20.89 -0.25
CA GLU A 51 -18.81 20.70 -0.68
C GLU A 51 -18.96 20.35 -2.17
N VAL A 52 -17.98 20.68 -3.02
CA VAL A 52 -18.05 20.42 -4.46
C VAL A 52 -17.67 18.98 -4.83
N MET A 53 -17.13 18.19 -3.89
CA MET A 53 -16.63 16.83 -4.12
C MET A 53 -17.20 15.83 -3.09
N PRO A 54 -18.52 15.55 -3.14
CA PRO A 54 -19.19 14.71 -2.14
C PRO A 54 -18.64 13.28 -2.10
N ASP A 55 -18.23 12.69 -3.23
CA ASP A 55 -17.71 11.32 -3.26
C ASP A 55 -16.42 11.14 -2.45
N ILE A 56 -15.57 12.16 -2.43
CA ILE A 56 -14.35 12.17 -1.64
C ILE A 56 -14.67 12.45 -0.18
N VAL A 57 -15.59 13.37 0.12
CA VAL A 57 -15.99 13.69 1.49
C VAL A 57 -16.68 12.52 2.19
N PHE A 58 -17.54 11.77 1.48
CA PHE A 58 -18.35 10.71 2.07
C PHE A 58 -17.76 9.30 1.91
N GLY A 59 -17.01 9.03 0.83
CA GLY A 59 -16.58 7.68 0.48
C GLY A 59 -15.07 7.42 0.52
N SER A 60 -14.25 8.47 0.41
CA SER A 60 -12.79 8.38 0.23
C SER A 60 -12.03 9.52 0.93
N TRP A 61 -12.48 9.92 2.13
CA TRP A 61 -11.99 11.13 2.80
C TRP A 61 -10.47 11.11 3.01
N LEU A 62 -9.92 9.97 3.44
CA LEU A 62 -8.47 9.85 3.66
C LEU A 62 -7.68 9.87 2.35
N THR A 63 -8.27 9.37 1.25
CA THR A 63 -7.71 9.51 -0.10
C THR A 63 -7.62 10.98 -0.48
N GLY A 64 -8.70 11.74 -0.28
CA GLY A 64 -8.72 13.18 -0.51
C GLY A 64 -7.69 13.93 0.32
N PHE A 65 -7.60 13.62 1.62
CA PHE A 65 -6.65 14.23 2.53
C PHE A 65 -5.19 13.98 2.12
N ILE A 66 -4.83 12.73 1.83
CA ILE A 66 -3.46 12.38 1.40
C ILE A 66 -3.16 12.99 0.03
N GLY A 67 -4.11 12.97 -0.90
CA GLY A 67 -3.96 13.58 -2.21
C GLY A 67 -3.80 15.10 -2.14
N ALA A 68 -4.53 15.78 -1.27
CA ALA A 68 -4.41 17.22 -1.03
C ALA A 68 -3.05 17.59 -0.40
N ILE A 69 -2.51 16.75 0.49
CA ILE A 69 -1.13 16.92 0.98
C ILE A 69 -0.14 16.76 -0.19
N ALA A 70 -0.33 15.75 -1.05
CA ALA A 70 0.52 15.59 -2.22
C ALA A 70 0.42 16.78 -3.17
N GLU A 71 -0.76 17.39 -3.32
CA GLU A 71 -0.96 18.60 -4.09
C GLU A 71 -0.21 19.80 -3.50
N ILE A 72 -0.28 20.02 -2.19
CA ILE A 72 0.49 21.10 -1.53
C ILE A 72 2.00 20.93 -1.75
N VAL A 73 2.50 19.69 -1.75
CA VAL A 73 3.95 19.41 -1.87
C VAL A 73 4.44 19.41 -3.32
N PHE A 74 3.64 18.86 -4.26
CA PHE A 74 4.07 18.58 -5.63
C PHE A 74 3.27 19.30 -6.70
N GLY A 75 2.13 19.92 -6.37
CA GLY A 75 1.19 20.55 -7.30
C GLY A 75 1.78 21.68 -8.16
N GLY A 76 2.84 22.34 -7.68
CA GLY A 76 3.60 23.31 -8.47
C GLY A 76 4.24 22.75 -9.75
N LEU A 77 4.38 21.42 -9.86
CA LEU A 77 4.84 20.71 -11.06
C LEU A 77 3.67 20.19 -11.93
N GLY A 78 2.44 20.51 -11.56
CA GLY A 78 1.21 20.03 -12.17
C GLY A 78 1.14 18.50 -12.20
N VAL A 79 0.76 17.96 -13.36
CA VAL A 79 0.59 16.51 -13.61
C VAL A 79 1.83 15.70 -13.20
N VAL A 80 3.02 16.21 -13.52
CA VAL A 80 4.29 15.53 -13.21
C VAL A 80 4.48 15.39 -11.70
N GLY A 81 4.04 16.39 -10.93
CA GLY A 81 4.09 16.37 -9.47
C GLY A 81 3.31 15.21 -8.86
N HIS A 82 2.07 15.01 -9.29
CA HIS A 82 1.27 13.90 -8.78
C HIS A 82 1.80 12.52 -9.20
N ARG A 83 2.40 12.41 -10.38
CA ARG A 83 3.07 11.19 -10.83
C ARG A 83 4.27 10.86 -9.96
N ILE A 84 5.03 11.86 -9.54
CA ILE A 84 6.13 11.68 -8.58
C ILE A 84 5.59 11.17 -7.25
N ALA A 85 4.49 11.74 -6.74
CA ALA A 85 3.85 11.26 -5.51
C ALA A 85 3.39 9.79 -5.63
N PHE A 86 2.86 9.40 -6.79
CA PHE A 86 2.51 8.01 -7.08
C PHE A 86 3.74 7.09 -7.11
N ILE A 87 4.81 7.48 -7.79
CA ILE A 87 6.07 6.71 -7.86
C ILE A 87 6.66 6.51 -6.45
N ILE A 88 6.65 7.55 -5.60
CA ILE A 88 7.10 7.43 -4.21
C ILE A 88 6.24 6.41 -3.46
N SER A 89 4.92 6.51 -3.58
CA SER A 89 3.99 5.56 -2.95
C SER A 89 4.23 4.13 -3.44
N LEU A 90 4.53 3.96 -4.73
CA LEU A 90 4.84 2.68 -5.36
C LEU A 90 6.12 2.06 -4.79
N TYR A 91 7.18 2.86 -4.60
CA TYR A 91 8.41 2.36 -3.99
C TYR A 91 8.23 1.98 -2.52
N ILE A 92 7.44 2.74 -1.77
CA ILE A 92 7.10 2.38 -0.39
C ILE A 92 6.37 1.04 -0.38
N LEU A 93 5.38 0.84 -1.27
CA LEU A 93 4.65 -0.40 -1.42
C LEU A 93 5.57 -1.58 -1.77
N ILE A 94 6.43 -1.41 -2.78
CA ILE A 94 7.38 -2.44 -3.23
C ILE A 94 8.32 -2.84 -2.08
N TYR A 95 8.84 -1.86 -1.33
CA TYR A 95 9.69 -2.12 -0.17
C TYR A 95 8.94 -2.89 0.92
N MET A 96 7.69 -2.53 1.19
CA MET A 96 6.85 -3.21 2.17
C MET A 96 6.59 -4.67 1.77
N ILE A 97 6.22 -4.92 0.51
CA ILE A 97 6.02 -6.29 -0.03
C ILE A 97 7.34 -7.07 0.04
N TYR A 98 8.46 -6.45 -0.32
CA TYR A 98 9.76 -7.08 -0.22
C TYR A 98 10.07 -7.49 1.23
N SER A 99 9.84 -6.60 2.20
CA SER A 99 10.04 -6.91 3.62
C SER A 99 9.13 -8.03 4.11
N LEU A 100 7.89 -8.11 3.63
CA LEU A 100 6.92 -9.14 4.03
C LEU A 100 7.29 -10.52 3.47
N LEU A 101 7.71 -10.56 2.21
CA LEU A 101 7.91 -11.82 1.48
C LEU A 101 9.36 -12.33 1.50
N SER A 102 10.34 -11.49 1.82
CA SER A 102 11.75 -11.89 1.87
C SER A 102 12.06 -13.12 2.74
N PRO A 103 11.34 -13.42 3.85
CA PRO A 103 11.60 -14.64 4.61
C PRO A 103 11.15 -15.93 3.92
N PHE A 104 10.23 -15.83 2.94
CA PHE A 104 9.56 -16.99 2.34
C PHE A 104 10.10 -17.40 0.96
N THR A 105 10.97 -16.58 0.35
CA THR A 105 11.45 -16.84 -1.00
C THR A 105 12.87 -16.31 -1.21
N THR A 106 13.50 -16.69 -2.32
CA THR A 106 14.82 -16.18 -2.68
C THR A 106 14.73 -14.76 -3.20
N LYS A 107 15.75 -13.94 -2.89
CA LYS A 107 15.83 -12.53 -3.32
C LYS A 107 15.60 -12.36 -4.82
N LYS A 108 16.22 -13.22 -5.63
CA LYS A 108 16.10 -13.19 -7.09
C LYS A 108 14.65 -13.36 -7.54
N ARG A 109 13.95 -14.41 -7.05
CA ARG A 109 12.56 -14.68 -7.42
C ARG A 109 11.64 -13.53 -7.00
N LEU A 110 11.84 -13.00 -5.80
CA LEU A 110 11.06 -11.87 -5.31
C LEU A 110 11.21 -10.63 -6.19
N LEU A 111 12.45 -10.27 -6.57
CA LEU A 111 12.71 -9.14 -7.46
C LEU A 111 12.07 -9.33 -8.85
N TYR A 112 12.06 -10.56 -9.40
CA TYR A 112 11.34 -10.84 -10.64
C TYR A 112 9.84 -10.62 -10.51
N PHE A 113 9.21 -11.14 -9.45
CA PHE A 113 7.77 -10.95 -9.24
C PHE A 113 7.41 -9.50 -8.98
N LEU A 114 8.25 -8.75 -8.26
CA LEU A 114 8.05 -7.32 -8.04
C LEU A 114 8.10 -6.55 -9.37
N LEU A 115 9.15 -6.76 -10.18
CA LEU A 115 9.26 -6.14 -11.50
C LEU A 115 8.08 -6.51 -12.40
N LEU A 116 7.66 -7.78 -12.40
CA LEU A 116 6.52 -8.23 -13.18
C LEU A 116 5.22 -7.56 -12.73
N SER A 117 4.97 -7.49 -11.42
CA SER A 117 3.78 -6.83 -10.86
C SER A 117 3.73 -5.35 -11.24
N GLU A 118 4.88 -4.69 -11.23
CA GLU A 118 5.02 -3.30 -11.60
C GLU A 118 4.67 -3.07 -13.07
N ILE A 119 5.19 -3.90 -13.98
CA ILE A 119 4.85 -3.84 -15.41
C ILE A 119 3.33 -3.94 -15.62
N PHE A 120 2.65 -4.83 -14.92
CA PHE A 120 1.19 -4.97 -15.04
C PHE A 120 0.40 -3.78 -14.51
N VAL A 121 0.80 -3.22 -13.36
CA VAL A 121 0.17 -2.00 -12.82
C VAL A 121 0.27 -0.83 -13.79
N ASN A 122 1.38 -0.74 -14.53
CA ASN A 122 1.61 0.31 -15.51
C ASN A 122 0.77 0.18 -16.79
N ILE A 123 0.24 -1.00 -17.10
CA ILE A 123 -0.61 -1.21 -18.29
C ILE A 123 -2.01 -0.60 -18.09
N GLU A 124 -2.51 -0.55 -16.85
CA GLU A 124 -3.84 -0.03 -16.54
C GLU A 124 -3.91 1.50 -16.39
N THR A 125 -2.83 2.24 -16.67
CA THR A 125 -2.78 3.72 -16.77
C THR A 125 -3.15 4.53 -15.51
N TYR A 126 -3.39 3.91 -14.36
CA TYR A 126 -3.60 4.64 -13.10
C TYR A 126 -2.28 5.20 -12.56
N THR A 127 -1.93 6.41 -12.99
CA THR A 127 -0.65 7.08 -12.64
C THR A 127 -0.76 8.07 -11.48
N LEU A 128 -1.77 7.88 -10.62
CA LEU A 128 -2.11 8.80 -9.54
C LEU A 128 -2.24 8.10 -8.19
N THR A 129 -1.87 8.80 -7.12
CA THR A 129 -2.13 8.38 -5.73
C THR A 129 -3.63 8.48 -5.40
N ASN A 130 -4.42 7.62 -6.02
CA ASN A 130 -5.86 7.51 -5.80
C ASN A 130 -6.18 6.42 -4.76
N TYR A 131 -7.48 6.17 -4.54
CA TYR A 131 -7.92 5.19 -3.56
C TYR A 131 -7.43 3.77 -3.86
N TYR A 132 -7.17 3.39 -5.12
CA TYR A 132 -6.70 2.03 -5.43
C TYR A 132 -5.29 1.81 -4.88
N MET A 133 -4.41 2.76 -5.16
CA MET A 133 -3.03 2.72 -4.71
C MET A 133 -2.94 2.77 -3.18
N LEU A 134 -3.68 3.70 -2.57
CA LEU A 134 -3.70 3.85 -1.12
C LEU A 134 -4.33 2.63 -0.43
N THR A 135 -5.37 2.02 -1.02
CA THR A 135 -6.00 0.82 -0.48
C THR A 135 -4.99 -0.31 -0.35
N ILE A 136 -4.24 -0.59 -1.43
CA ILE A 136 -3.23 -1.65 -1.43
C ILE A 136 -2.10 -1.32 -0.45
N LEU A 137 -1.63 -0.06 -0.43
CA LEU A 137 -0.59 0.39 0.48
C LEU A 137 -0.98 0.17 1.96
N PHE A 138 -2.17 0.58 2.36
CA PHE A 138 -2.66 0.43 3.73
C PHE A 138 -2.94 -1.03 4.08
N TYR A 139 -3.44 -1.84 3.13
CA TYR A 139 -3.56 -3.29 3.36
C TYR A 139 -2.21 -3.95 3.60
N VAL A 140 -1.21 -3.69 2.76
CA VAL A 140 0.13 -4.28 2.92
C VAL A 140 0.78 -3.78 4.21
N TRP A 141 0.62 -2.51 4.56
CA TRP A 141 1.13 -1.97 5.82
C TRP A 141 0.45 -2.63 7.04
N GLY A 142 -0.88 -2.75 7.03
CA GLY A 142 -1.63 -3.47 8.05
C GLY A 142 -1.20 -4.93 8.18
N LEU A 143 -1.04 -5.64 7.05
CA LEU A 143 -0.57 -7.03 7.01
C LEU A 143 0.85 -7.19 7.55
N LEU A 144 1.76 -6.26 7.24
CA LEU A 144 3.12 -6.26 7.80
C LEU A 144 3.12 -6.12 9.32
N LEU A 145 2.31 -5.21 9.86
CA LEU A 145 2.17 -5.01 11.31
C LEU A 145 1.51 -6.22 11.97
N LEU A 146 0.46 -6.77 11.35
CA LEU A 146 -0.22 -7.97 11.80
C LEU A 146 0.74 -9.16 11.86
N TYR A 147 1.46 -9.42 10.77
CA TYR A 147 2.46 -10.48 10.67
C TYR A 147 3.56 -10.35 11.73
N LYS A 148 4.17 -9.17 11.86
CA LYS A 148 5.20 -8.92 12.88
C LYS A 148 4.62 -9.03 14.30
N GLY A 149 3.41 -8.56 14.52
CA GLY A 149 2.70 -8.64 15.80
C GLY A 149 2.42 -10.07 16.23
N LEU A 150 2.00 -10.92 15.30
CA LEU A 150 1.76 -12.35 15.54
C LEU A 150 3.07 -13.09 15.87
N ILE A 151 4.10 -12.96 15.04
CA ILE A 151 5.38 -13.65 15.24
C ILE A 151 6.09 -13.19 16.52
N SER A 152 6.07 -11.89 16.81
CA SER A 152 6.74 -11.36 18.01
C SER A 152 5.85 -11.35 19.26
N ASN A 153 4.61 -11.83 19.15
CA ASN A 153 3.58 -11.78 20.19
C ASN A 153 3.41 -10.38 20.82
N LYS A 154 3.55 -9.32 20.02
CA LYS A 154 3.49 -7.92 20.46
C LYS A 154 2.12 -7.32 20.20
N LEU A 155 1.36 -7.12 21.27
CA LEU A 155 0.01 -6.52 21.22
C LEU A 155 0.00 -5.11 20.62
N SER A 156 1.04 -4.30 20.83
CA SER A 156 1.12 -2.95 20.25
C SER A 156 1.16 -2.96 18.72
N LEU A 157 1.79 -3.98 18.12
CA LEU A 157 1.81 -4.14 16.66
C LEU A 157 0.46 -4.62 16.12
N LEU A 158 -0.26 -5.46 16.87
CA LEU A 158 -1.61 -5.87 16.52
C LEU A 158 -2.60 -4.70 16.60
N PHE A 159 -2.48 -3.86 17.63
CA PHE A 159 -3.25 -2.62 17.75
C PHE A 159 -2.95 -1.69 16.57
N ALA A 160 -1.68 -1.45 16.26
CA ALA A 160 -1.28 -0.62 15.12
C ALA A 160 -1.77 -1.18 13.79
N ALA A 161 -1.80 -2.51 13.63
CA ALA A 161 -2.37 -3.15 12.45
C ALA A 161 -3.88 -2.87 12.33
N GLY A 162 -4.61 -2.94 13.45
CA GLY A 162 -6.01 -2.53 13.54
C GLY A 162 -6.18 -1.09 13.08
N VAL A 163 -5.44 -0.14 13.66
CA VAL A 163 -5.50 1.30 13.31
C VAL A 163 -5.25 1.53 11.82
N VAL A 164 -4.21 0.93 11.24
CA VAL A 164 -3.91 1.10 9.81
C VAL A 164 -5.03 0.54 8.94
N LEU A 165 -5.60 -0.62 9.27
CA LEU A 165 -6.71 -1.19 8.51
C LEU A 165 -8.03 -0.45 8.72
N GLY A 166 -8.26 0.09 9.91
CA GLY A 166 -9.38 0.97 10.22
C GLY A 166 -9.29 2.29 9.45
N LEU A 167 -8.10 2.89 9.35
CA LEU A 167 -7.87 4.03 8.47
C LEU A 167 -8.13 3.70 7.00
N ASN A 168 -7.90 2.45 6.58
CA ASN A 168 -8.18 2.01 5.22
C ASN A 168 -9.68 2.07 4.87
N PHE A 169 -10.59 1.97 5.84
CA PHE A 169 -12.01 2.22 5.64
C PHE A 169 -12.29 3.64 5.10
N TYR A 170 -11.54 4.64 5.58
CA TYR A 170 -11.67 6.02 5.11
C TYR A 170 -10.99 6.28 3.76
N ILE A 171 -10.16 5.34 3.27
CA ILE A 171 -9.66 5.37 1.89
C ILE A 171 -10.77 4.94 0.93
N ARG A 172 -11.54 3.91 1.32
CA ARG A 172 -12.71 3.42 0.59
C ARG A 172 -13.60 2.62 1.51
N ILE A 173 -14.89 2.95 1.57
CA ILE A 173 -15.90 2.24 2.41
C ILE A 173 -15.82 0.70 2.29
N PRO A 174 -15.65 0.10 1.09
CA PRO A 174 -15.53 -1.37 0.97
C PRO A 174 -14.38 -1.99 1.76
N ASN A 175 -13.38 -1.20 2.18
CA ASN A 175 -12.24 -1.68 2.96
C ASN A 175 -12.60 -2.03 4.41
N ILE A 176 -13.85 -1.83 4.84
CA ILE A 176 -14.38 -2.43 6.08
C ILE A 176 -14.17 -3.95 6.13
N LEU A 177 -14.09 -4.61 4.96
CA LEU A 177 -13.75 -6.02 4.83
C LEU A 177 -12.37 -6.36 5.41
N GLY A 178 -11.49 -5.39 5.64
CA GLY A 178 -10.24 -5.57 6.37
C GLY A 178 -10.42 -6.14 7.78
N LEU A 179 -11.60 -5.96 8.41
CA LEU A 179 -11.96 -6.61 9.68
C LEU A 179 -11.88 -8.15 9.60
N SER A 180 -12.12 -8.73 8.42
CA SER A 180 -12.05 -10.18 8.22
C SER A 180 -10.66 -10.76 8.52
N LEU A 181 -9.61 -9.93 8.54
CA LEU A 181 -8.25 -10.35 8.92
C LEU A 181 -8.13 -10.77 10.39
N ILE A 182 -9.14 -10.54 11.22
CA ILE A 182 -9.23 -11.17 12.55
C ILE A 182 -9.19 -12.70 12.47
N ILE A 183 -9.69 -13.29 11.37
CA ILE A 183 -9.65 -14.73 11.12
C ILE A 183 -8.20 -15.22 11.05
N VAL A 184 -7.27 -14.39 10.56
CA VAL A 184 -5.84 -14.74 10.49
C VAL A 184 -5.24 -14.91 11.89
N ILE A 185 -5.66 -14.10 12.87
CA ILE A 185 -5.21 -14.22 14.27
C ILE A 185 -5.66 -15.57 14.84
N ILE A 186 -6.92 -15.94 14.63
CA ILE A 186 -7.49 -17.20 15.09
C ILE A 186 -6.78 -18.39 14.41
N TYR A 187 -6.59 -18.31 13.10
CA TYR A 187 -5.93 -19.35 12.32
C TYR A 187 -4.47 -19.55 12.72
N TYR A 188 -3.73 -18.45 12.98
CA TYR A 188 -2.35 -18.50 13.42
C TYR A 188 -2.21 -19.21 14.78
N ASP A 189 -3.04 -18.84 15.77
CA ASP A 189 -3.01 -19.48 17.09
C ASP A 189 -3.40 -20.97 17.00
N LEU A 190 -4.34 -21.33 16.11
CA LEU A 190 -4.76 -22.72 15.89
C LEU A 190 -3.61 -23.61 15.40
N ILE A 191 -2.74 -23.10 14.52
CA ILE A 191 -1.63 -23.87 13.93
C ILE A 191 -0.42 -23.93 14.86
N THR A 192 -0.11 -22.86 15.58
CA THR A 192 1.18 -22.71 16.26
C THR A 192 1.17 -23.33 17.65
N ASP A 193 0.20 -22.96 18.48
CA ASP A 193 0.19 -23.29 19.93
C ASP A 193 -1.07 -24.05 20.36
N GLY A 194 -2.00 -24.29 19.44
CA GLY A 194 -3.38 -24.68 19.75
C GLY A 194 -4.19 -23.50 20.32
N ILE A 195 -5.52 -23.59 20.28
CA ILE A 195 -6.40 -22.47 20.66
C ILE A 195 -6.34 -22.23 22.18
N GLN A 196 -5.46 -21.32 22.60
CA GLN A 196 -5.51 -20.74 23.94
C GLN A 196 -6.54 -19.60 23.95
N ILE A 197 -7.81 -19.94 24.17
CA ILE A 197 -8.97 -19.05 24.05
C ILE A 197 -8.73 -17.67 24.68
N LYS A 198 -8.14 -17.59 25.88
CA LYS A 198 -7.86 -16.30 26.55
C LYS A 198 -6.85 -15.43 25.80
N GLN A 199 -5.80 -16.03 25.24
CA GLN A 199 -4.76 -15.29 24.51
C GLN A 199 -5.27 -14.86 23.13
N THR A 200 -5.94 -15.76 22.41
CA THR A 200 -6.54 -15.45 21.11
C THR A 200 -7.59 -14.34 21.25
N LEU A 201 -8.47 -14.41 22.26
CA LEU A 201 -9.42 -13.33 22.54
C LEU A 201 -8.71 -12.01 22.84
N LYS A 202 -7.63 -12.02 23.64
CA LYS A 202 -6.88 -10.80 23.93
C LYS A 202 -6.28 -10.17 22.66
N LYS A 203 -5.64 -10.98 21.79
CA LYS A 203 -5.07 -10.52 20.51
C LYS A 203 -6.16 -9.95 19.59
N SER A 204 -7.27 -10.66 19.46
CA SER A 204 -8.43 -10.27 18.65
C SER A 204 -9.09 -8.99 19.15
N ILE A 205 -9.29 -8.84 20.45
CA ILE A 205 -9.86 -7.61 21.05
C ILE A 205 -8.92 -6.42 20.83
N VAL A 206 -7.61 -6.59 21.03
CA VAL A 206 -6.64 -5.51 20.80
C VAL A 206 -6.62 -5.06 19.35
N PHE A 207 -6.72 -5.99 18.40
CA PHE A 207 -6.86 -5.68 16.98
C PHE A 207 -8.16 -4.91 16.69
N LEU A 208 -9.30 -5.39 17.23
CA LEU A 208 -10.61 -4.75 17.04
C LEU A 208 -10.72 -3.37 17.67
N ILE A 209 -10.07 -3.12 18.81
CA ILE A 209 -10.03 -1.78 19.43
C ILE A 209 -9.21 -0.80 18.57
N GLY A 210 -8.23 -1.32 17.82
CA GLY A 210 -7.46 -0.50 16.90
C GLY A 210 -8.21 -0.16 15.62
N PHE A 211 -9.03 -1.09 15.10
CA PHE A 211 -9.78 -0.93 13.85
C PHE A 211 -10.91 0.09 14.00
#